data_AF-A0A212FEQ5-F1
#
_entry.id   AF-A0A212FEQ5-F1
#
_cell.length_a   1.000
_cell.length_b   1.000
_cell.length_c   1.000
_cell.angle_alpha   90.00
_cell.angle_beta   90.00
_cell.angle_gamma   90.00
#
_symmetry.space_group_name_H-M   'P 1'
#
loop_
_entity.id
_entity.type
_entity.pdbx_description
1 polymer ?
#
loop_
_entity_poly.entity_id
_entity_poly.type
_entity_poly.pdbx_seq_one_letter_code
_entity_poly.pdbx_strand_id
1 'polypeptide(L)'
;MKTCYISAWLLVLISCQSAKSFKIDDNEEVGGVQTFLYFAYGSNLLTKRIHIKNPSAKFFSIAKLPNFRLDFENIHSNYWNGAAATIVQDPDSVVWGALWTLETKDIPHLDEQEGVNVGLYRVRNVSVHTPDGNTLTARTYQITVDPQKVPIKDMPPERQPSNTYMEWSSQESLFPYKNGTAGRILHAIQTSQIALVDNAPKGTQLKLLLLLEGKQKIYFKPKRYNLNHVINGNIYGGYDRHNSEVFAYYLAMVLNFRWIPPSVTRRVHLHKHIIPVATMGLKRTMVKNDSGSMCIYGKCFYCRINETVCPDGSGEIEGAAILFLDGQFKTHKSPWRRSYSSRKMEWEIDDDFCKKVKGSISTKRLLNLIDVSIFDFLIQNGDRHRYEVYKDQIILLDNGKGLGNPKIDVMDILAPLYQCCIISPSTWHNLELVSGGVLTDTIKLLSAVRERVLASEDHFKAVERRLLK
;
A
#
# COMPACT_ATOMS: atom_id res chain seq x y z
N MET A 1 23.08 14.45 4.83
CA MET A 1 22.39 13.45 3.98
C MET A 1 20.89 13.67 4.18
N LYS A 2 20.17 13.84 3.07
CA LYS A 2 18.91 14.59 2.93
C LYS A 2 17.73 14.02 3.75
N THR A 3 17.15 14.87 4.59
CA THR A 3 16.05 14.62 5.54
C THR A 3 14.68 14.72 4.86
N CYS A 4 13.76 13.82 5.20
CA CYS A 4 12.44 13.66 4.58
C CYS A 4 11.35 13.74 5.65
N TYR A 5 10.51 14.78 5.64
CA TYR A 5 9.29 14.90 6.46
C TYR A 5 8.03 14.86 5.58
N ILE A 6 7.23 13.83 5.84
CA ILE A 6 5.75 13.73 5.83
C ILE A 6 5.00 14.69 4.87
N SER A 7 4.40 14.13 3.81
CA SER A 7 3.18 14.66 3.18
C SER A 7 2.18 13.51 2.96
N ALA A 8 1.01 13.63 3.59
CA ALA A 8 -0.14 12.79 3.37
C ALA A 8 -0.88 13.29 2.11
N TRP A 9 -1.12 12.41 1.15
CA TRP A 9 -1.89 12.71 -0.07
C TRP A 9 -3.08 11.76 -0.16
N LEU A 10 -4.30 12.31 -0.13
CA LEU A 10 -5.48 11.75 -0.79
C LEU A 10 -6.55 12.84 -0.98
N LEU A 11 -6.90 13.17 -2.22
CA LEU A 11 -8.29 13.24 -2.72
C LEU A 11 -8.35 13.54 -4.23
N VAL A 12 -8.89 12.55 -4.93
CA VAL A 12 -9.76 12.55 -6.13
C VAL A 12 -9.99 13.88 -6.87
N LEU A 13 -9.67 13.84 -8.18
CA LEU A 13 -10.01 14.82 -9.21
C LEU A 13 -11.53 14.88 -9.45
N ILE A 14 -12.12 16.05 -9.23
CA ILE A 14 -13.39 16.47 -9.86
C ILE A 14 -13.02 17.42 -11.00
N SER A 15 -13.48 17.07 -12.20
CA SER A 15 -13.60 17.84 -13.45
C SER A 15 -12.53 18.89 -13.80
N CYS A 16 -11.81 18.60 -14.88
CA CYS A 16 -11.06 19.57 -15.67
C CYS A 16 -12.01 20.63 -16.26
N GLN A 17 -12.07 21.81 -15.65
CA GLN A 17 -12.42 23.05 -16.32
C GLN A 17 -11.38 24.11 -15.94
N SER A 18 -10.88 24.78 -16.97
CA SER A 18 -9.84 25.81 -16.95
C SER A 18 -10.05 26.82 -15.81
N ALA A 19 -9.16 26.79 -14.80
CA ALA A 19 -9.09 27.82 -13.77
C ALA A 19 -8.00 28.83 -14.17
N LYS A 20 -8.44 30.04 -14.53
CA LYS A 20 -7.60 31.22 -14.74
C LYS A 20 -6.74 31.48 -13.50
N SER A 21 -5.51 31.94 -13.72
CA SER A 21 -4.62 32.51 -12.71
C SER A 21 -5.37 33.55 -11.86
N PHE A 22 -5.75 33.18 -10.63
CA PHE A 22 -6.25 34.10 -9.62
C PHE A 22 -5.06 34.56 -8.77
N LYS A 23 -4.67 35.83 -8.92
CA LYS A 23 -3.88 36.53 -7.91
C LYS A 23 -4.86 36.99 -6.84
N ILE A 24 -4.66 36.56 -5.60
CA ILE A 24 -5.43 37.06 -4.46
C ILE A 24 -4.51 38.03 -3.73
N ASP A 25 -4.83 39.32 -3.83
CA ASP A 25 -4.38 40.34 -2.88
C ASP A 25 -5.08 40.10 -1.54
N ASP A 26 -4.37 40.36 -0.44
CA ASP A 26 -4.91 40.23 0.91
C ASP A 26 -6.13 41.17 1.08
N ASN A 27 -7.34 40.56 1.13
CA ASN A 27 -8.68 41.15 1.33
C ASN A 27 -9.49 41.49 0.06
N GLU A 28 -10.01 40.47 -0.65
CA GLU A 28 -11.18 40.66 -1.53
C GLU A 28 -12.47 40.12 -0.90
N GLU A 29 -13.43 41.03 -0.71
CA GLU A 29 -14.84 40.73 -0.41
C GLU A 29 -15.52 40.12 -1.64
N VAL A 30 -16.00 38.88 -1.51
CA VAL A 30 -16.96 38.32 -2.46
C VAL A 30 -18.19 37.87 -1.67
N GLY A 31 -19.23 38.72 -1.65
CA GLY A 31 -20.53 38.41 -1.07
C GLY A 31 -20.72 38.76 0.42
N GLY A 32 -20.00 39.74 0.96
CA GLY A 32 -20.20 40.25 2.32
C GLY A 32 -19.76 39.31 3.45
N VAL A 33 -19.10 38.20 3.12
CA VAL A 33 -18.58 37.23 4.09
C VAL A 33 -17.06 37.31 4.09
N GLN A 34 -16.49 37.85 5.16
CA GLN A 34 -15.05 37.89 5.36
C GLN A 34 -14.52 36.48 5.66
N THR A 35 -13.49 36.05 4.95
CA THR A 35 -12.87 34.72 5.13
C THR A 35 -11.39 34.84 5.45
N PHE A 36 -10.82 33.78 6.04
CA PHE A 36 -9.40 33.66 6.32
C PHE A 36 -8.87 32.27 5.95
N LEU A 37 -7.56 32.16 5.75
CA LEU A 37 -6.87 30.91 5.50
C LEU A 37 -6.38 30.29 6.81
N TYR A 38 -6.68 29.01 7.02
CA TYR A 38 -6.20 28.20 8.14
C TYR A 38 -5.29 27.08 7.64
N PHE A 39 -4.06 27.05 8.11
CA PHE A 39 -3.09 26.00 7.84
C PHE A 39 -3.15 24.90 8.92
N ALA A 40 -3.75 23.76 8.57
CA ALA A 40 -3.79 22.57 9.40
C ALA A 40 -2.60 21.66 9.08
N TYR A 41 -1.87 21.23 10.11
CA TYR A 41 -0.75 20.28 9.98
C TYR A 41 -0.89 19.05 10.91
N GLY A 42 -1.98 19.00 11.69
CA GLY A 42 -2.23 17.97 12.70
C GLY A 42 -3.64 17.40 12.58
N SER A 43 -4.38 17.41 13.69
CA SER A 43 -5.67 16.73 13.80
C SER A 43 -6.73 17.21 12.79
N ASN A 44 -6.77 18.51 12.47
CA ASN A 44 -7.69 19.11 11.48
C ASN A 44 -7.32 18.82 10.02
N LEU A 45 -6.29 17.98 9.76
CA LEU A 45 -6.12 17.36 8.44
C LEU A 45 -7.27 16.39 8.12
N LEU A 46 -7.96 15.85 9.14
CA LEU A 46 -9.16 15.05 8.95
C LEU A 46 -10.37 15.96 8.74
N THR A 47 -10.97 15.94 7.55
CA THR A 47 -12.17 16.75 7.19
C THR A 47 -13.29 16.64 8.21
N LYS A 48 -13.59 15.42 8.69
CA LYS A 48 -14.62 15.21 9.72
C LYS A 48 -14.33 15.95 11.03
N ARG A 49 -13.06 16.21 11.36
CA ARG A 49 -12.67 16.88 12.60
C ARG A 49 -12.80 18.39 12.49
N ILE A 50 -12.32 19.01 11.39
CA ILE A 50 -12.46 20.46 11.22
C ILE A 50 -13.94 20.86 11.18
N HIS A 51 -14.79 20.01 10.61
CA HIS A 51 -16.24 20.23 10.53
C HIS A 51 -17.02 20.01 11.84
N ILE A 52 -16.39 19.58 12.94
CA ILE A 52 -17.10 19.40 14.23
C ILE A 52 -17.70 20.73 14.71
N LYS A 53 -16.90 21.80 14.71
CA LYS A 53 -17.36 23.15 15.07
C LYS A 53 -17.34 24.14 13.90
N ASN A 54 -16.84 23.74 12.73
CA ASN A 54 -16.70 24.63 11.57
C ASN A 54 -17.23 23.97 10.28
N PRO A 55 -18.55 23.70 10.16
CA PRO A 55 -19.12 22.93 9.04
C PRO A 55 -18.98 23.62 7.67
N SER A 56 -18.77 24.94 7.67
CA SER A 56 -18.55 25.79 6.49
C SER A 56 -17.13 25.66 5.90
N ALA A 57 -16.18 25.03 6.61
CA ALA A 57 -14.78 25.02 6.21
C ALA A 57 -14.58 24.32 4.85
N LYS A 58 -13.97 25.02 3.90
CA LYS A 58 -13.71 24.51 2.54
C LYS A 58 -12.22 24.24 2.36
N PHE A 59 -11.89 23.08 1.82
CA PHE A 59 -10.51 22.80 1.44
C PHE A 59 -10.09 23.76 0.31
N PHE A 60 -8.95 24.42 0.48
CA PHE A 60 -8.41 25.38 -0.49
C PHE A 60 -7.27 24.76 -1.30
N SER A 61 -6.20 24.33 -0.64
CA SER A 61 -5.02 23.74 -1.29
C SER A 61 -4.15 23.00 -0.27
N ILE A 62 -3.17 22.23 -0.73
CA ILE A 62 -2.06 21.83 0.13
C ILE A 62 -1.02 22.95 0.19
N ALA A 63 -0.26 23.02 1.28
CA ALA A 63 0.84 23.98 1.36
C ALA A 63 2.02 23.45 2.18
N LYS A 64 3.20 24.01 1.94
CA LYS A 64 4.41 23.78 2.75
C LYS A 64 4.73 25.02 3.59
N LEU A 65 5.05 24.81 4.85
CA LEU A 65 5.53 25.80 5.79
C LEU A 65 7.05 25.64 5.96
N PRO A 66 7.89 26.54 5.39
CA PRO A 66 9.34 26.45 5.52
C PRO A 66 9.83 26.93 6.89
N ASN A 67 11.01 26.48 7.30
CA ASN A 67 11.70 26.87 8.55
C ASN A 67 10.98 26.44 9.83
N PHE A 68 10.13 25.41 9.72
CA PHE A 68 9.50 24.75 10.86
C PHE A 68 9.71 23.23 10.74
N ARG A 69 9.83 22.57 11.89
CA ARG A 69 9.67 21.12 12.00
C ARG A 69 8.33 20.78 12.62
N LEU A 70 7.80 19.61 12.26
CA LEU A 70 6.70 18.99 12.99
C LEU A 70 7.28 18.26 14.20
N ASP A 71 6.71 18.49 15.38
CA ASP A 71 7.11 17.87 16.63
C ASP A 71 5.85 17.45 17.42
N PHE A 72 6.04 16.76 18.53
CA PHE A 72 4.95 16.28 19.38
C PHE A 72 5.24 16.56 20.85
N GLU A 73 4.21 16.98 21.57
CA GLU A 73 4.28 17.27 23.01
C GLU A 73 3.14 16.57 23.76
N ASN A 74 3.46 16.05 24.95
CA ASN A 74 2.46 15.45 25.81
C ASN A 74 1.66 16.56 26.52
N ILE A 75 0.44 16.79 26.05
CA ILE A 75 -0.45 17.80 26.62
C ILE A 75 -1.40 17.24 27.69
N HIS A 76 -1.12 16.05 28.26
CA HIS A 76 -1.91 15.41 29.33
C HIS A 76 -3.44 15.59 29.16
N SER A 77 -3.97 15.07 28.05
CA SER A 77 -5.41 15.12 27.79
C SER A 77 -6.12 13.94 28.46
N ASN A 78 -7.20 14.21 29.20
CA ASN A 78 -8.09 13.17 29.74
C ASN A 78 -8.86 12.41 28.64
N TYR A 79 -8.82 12.89 27.39
CA TYR A 79 -9.53 12.31 26.25
C TYR A 79 -8.60 11.58 25.27
N TRP A 80 -7.30 11.89 25.29
CA TRP A 80 -6.34 11.39 24.32
C TRP A 80 -5.05 10.93 25.00
N ASN A 81 -4.80 9.62 24.94
CA ASN A 81 -3.61 8.99 25.52
C ASN A 81 -2.45 8.99 24.51
N GLY A 82 -2.05 10.18 24.05
CA GLY A 82 -0.97 10.36 23.07
C GLY A 82 -0.55 11.82 22.91
N ALA A 83 0.67 12.02 22.40
CA ALA A 83 1.21 13.35 22.18
C ALA A 83 0.45 14.13 21.09
N ALA A 84 0.31 15.45 21.27
CA ALA A 84 -0.32 16.35 20.32
C ALA A 84 0.72 16.96 19.38
N ALA A 85 0.35 17.16 18.11
CA ALA A 85 1.23 17.71 17.11
C ALA A 85 1.43 19.23 17.31
N THR A 86 2.67 19.70 17.12
CA THR A 86 3.03 21.12 17.12
C THR A 86 4.02 21.43 16.01
N ILE A 87 4.18 22.70 15.69
CA ILE A 87 5.25 23.21 14.83
C ILE A 87 6.26 23.98 15.66
N VAL A 88 7.55 23.75 15.43
CA VAL A 88 8.62 24.50 16.10
C VAL A 88 9.58 25.04 15.06
N GLN A 89 10.06 26.26 15.26
CA GLN A 89 11.06 26.85 14.37
C GLN A 89 12.28 25.92 14.28
N ASP A 90 12.68 25.64 13.05
CA ASP A 90 13.82 24.79 12.73
C ASP A 90 14.30 25.15 11.32
N PRO A 91 15.43 25.87 11.20
CA PRO A 91 16.01 26.21 9.91
C PRO A 91 16.14 24.97 9.02
N ASP A 92 15.92 25.14 7.71
CA ASP A 92 16.01 24.09 6.68
C ASP A 92 14.99 22.94 6.81
N SER A 93 14.06 23.03 7.76
CA SER A 93 12.97 22.07 7.89
C SER A 93 11.70 22.56 7.20
N VAL A 94 10.81 21.62 6.89
CA VAL A 94 9.54 21.92 6.22
C VAL A 94 8.41 21.10 6.82
N VAL A 95 7.26 21.74 7.03
CA VAL A 95 6.01 21.08 7.45
C VAL A 95 5.00 21.17 6.32
N TRP A 96 4.43 20.03 5.92
CA TRP A 96 3.31 20.02 4.98
C TRP A 96 1.98 20.02 5.72
N GLY A 97 0.99 20.69 5.14
CA GLY A 97 -0.35 20.78 5.69
C GLY A 97 -1.41 21.08 4.63
N ALA A 98 -2.64 21.23 5.09
CA ALA A 98 -3.79 21.61 4.30
C ALA A 98 -4.21 23.05 4.64
N LEU A 99 -4.48 23.84 3.61
CA LEU A 99 -5.14 25.13 3.71
C LEU A 99 -6.65 24.96 3.63
N TRP A 100 -7.33 25.55 4.60
CA TRP A 100 -8.79 25.65 4.65
C TRP A 100 -9.19 27.11 4.55
N THR A 101 -10.26 27.39 3.82
CA THR A 101 -10.95 28.68 3.87
C THR A 101 -12.09 28.57 4.87
N LEU A 102 -12.10 29.48 5.85
CA LEU A 102 -13.15 29.61 6.87
C LEU A 102 -13.66 31.04 6.94
N GLU A 103 -14.88 31.23 7.42
CA GLU A 103 -15.41 32.57 7.69
C GLU A 103 -14.78 33.14 8.96
N THR A 104 -14.51 34.45 8.99
CA THR A 104 -13.89 35.13 10.15
C THR A 104 -14.73 34.97 11.43
N LYS A 105 -16.06 34.83 11.31
CA LYS A 105 -16.97 34.57 12.44
C LYS A 105 -16.72 33.22 13.13
N ASP A 106 -16.08 32.27 12.45
CA ASP A 106 -15.79 30.93 12.97
C ASP A 106 -14.47 30.86 13.75
N ILE A 107 -13.69 31.95 13.79
CA ILE A 107 -12.45 32.03 14.57
C ILE A 107 -12.64 31.60 16.04
N PRO A 108 -13.64 32.09 16.79
CA PRO A 108 -13.83 31.68 18.18
C PRO A 108 -14.10 30.18 18.34
N HIS A 109 -14.84 29.58 17.41
CA HIS A 109 -15.14 28.14 17.42
C HIS A 109 -13.88 27.30 17.15
N LEU A 110 -13.04 27.75 16.21
CA LEU A 110 -11.77 27.10 15.90
C LEU A 110 -10.76 27.24 17.06
N ASP A 111 -10.69 28.42 17.68
CA ASP A 111 -9.85 28.68 18.86
C ASP A 111 -10.25 27.80 20.05
N GLU A 112 -11.55 27.66 20.30
CA GLU A 112 -12.08 26.78 21.34
C GLU A 112 -11.80 25.30 21.04
N GLN A 113 -11.94 24.87 19.77
CA GLN A 113 -11.67 23.49 19.35
C GLN A 113 -10.20 23.08 19.54
N GLU A 114 -9.26 24.01 19.33
CA GLU A 114 -7.83 23.79 19.54
C GLU A 114 -7.39 24.04 20.99
N GLY A 115 -8.28 24.54 21.85
CA GLY A 115 -7.97 24.77 23.26
C GLY A 115 -7.11 26.01 23.51
N VAL A 116 -7.28 27.06 22.69
CA VAL A 116 -6.61 28.36 22.89
C VAL A 116 -7.06 29.01 24.20
N ASN A 117 -8.36 28.92 24.51
CA ASN A 117 -8.96 29.42 25.74
C ASN A 117 -8.41 28.78 27.03
N VAL A 118 -7.90 27.55 26.94
CA VAL A 118 -7.29 26.82 28.05
C VAL A 118 -5.75 26.81 27.98
N GLY A 119 -5.15 27.58 27.07
CA GLY A 119 -3.70 27.75 26.96
C GLY A 119 -2.94 26.56 26.38
N LEU A 120 -3.62 25.60 25.74
CA LEU A 120 -2.98 24.44 25.11
C LEU A 120 -2.23 24.84 23.84
N TYR A 121 -2.87 25.67 23.02
CA TYR A 121 -2.31 26.20 21.78
C TYR A 121 -2.31 27.73 21.78
N ARG A 122 -1.30 28.34 21.17
CA ARG A 122 -1.25 29.75 20.80
C ARG A 122 -1.51 29.94 19.32
N VAL A 123 -2.19 31.02 18.98
CA VAL A 123 -2.46 31.42 17.59
C VAL A 123 -1.17 31.96 16.95
N ARG A 124 -0.93 31.61 15.69
CA ARG A 124 0.20 32.11 14.92
C ARG A 124 -0.20 32.35 13.47
N ASN A 125 0.26 33.43 12.87
CA ASN A 125 0.20 33.61 11.41
C ASN A 125 1.52 33.13 10.80
N VAL A 126 1.42 32.33 9.74
CA VAL A 126 2.57 31.73 9.06
C VAL A 126 2.47 31.95 7.56
N SER A 127 3.62 32.15 6.90
CA SER A 127 3.70 32.20 5.45
C SER A 127 3.92 30.79 4.91
N VAL A 128 2.99 30.30 4.09
CA VAL A 128 3.06 28.98 3.48
C VAL A 128 3.13 29.08 1.98
N HIS A 129 3.73 28.08 1.33
CA HIS A 129 3.86 28.02 -0.12
C HIS A 129 2.98 26.91 -0.70
N THR A 130 2.16 27.24 -1.68
CA THR A 130 1.32 26.29 -2.42
C THR A 130 2.07 25.69 -3.63
N PRO A 131 1.63 24.54 -4.18
CA PRO A 131 2.30 23.90 -5.32
C PRO A 131 2.34 24.72 -6.60
N ASP A 132 1.40 25.65 -6.76
CA ASP A 132 1.31 26.61 -7.88
C ASP A 132 2.32 27.78 -7.75
N GLY A 133 3.13 27.80 -6.69
CA GLY A 133 4.17 28.81 -6.47
C GLY A 133 3.72 30.03 -5.67
N ASN A 134 2.46 30.10 -5.25
CA ASN A 134 1.97 31.22 -4.44
C ASN A 134 2.49 31.14 -2.99
N THR A 135 2.70 32.30 -2.37
CA THR A 135 2.99 32.43 -0.95
C THR A 135 1.81 33.10 -0.27
N LEU A 136 1.19 32.41 0.68
CA LEU A 136 -0.04 32.83 1.34
C LEU A 136 0.17 32.95 2.84
N THR A 137 -0.44 33.94 3.47
CA THR A 137 -0.48 34.06 4.93
C THR A 137 -1.66 33.26 5.46
N ALA A 138 -1.41 32.36 6.41
CA ALA A 138 -2.44 31.54 7.02
C ALA A 138 -2.33 31.54 8.54
N ARG A 139 -3.48 31.56 9.21
CA ARG A 139 -3.59 31.28 10.64
C ARG A 139 -3.23 29.83 10.89
N THR A 140 -2.54 29.55 11.98
CA THR A 140 -2.27 28.20 12.46
C THR A 140 -2.17 28.23 13.99
N TYR A 141 -2.06 27.06 14.59
CA TYR A 141 -1.93 26.91 16.03
C TYR A 141 -0.56 26.31 16.35
N GLN A 142 0.02 26.65 17.47
CA GLN A 142 1.27 26.06 17.96
C GLN A 142 1.09 25.72 19.44
N ILE A 143 1.54 24.55 19.91
CA ILE A 143 1.49 24.25 21.34
C ILE A 143 2.28 25.32 22.10
N THR A 144 1.79 25.75 23.26
CA THR A 144 2.41 26.84 24.03
C THR A 144 3.81 26.51 24.54
N VAL A 145 4.10 25.21 24.72
CA VAL A 145 5.42 24.64 25.00
C VAL A 145 6.12 24.29 23.69
N ASP A 146 7.33 24.81 23.49
CA ASP A 146 8.17 24.47 22.35
C ASP A 146 9.08 23.28 22.69
N PRO A 147 8.77 22.06 22.20
CA PRO A 147 9.57 20.89 22.50
C PRO A 147 11.00 21.03 21.97
N GLN A 148 11.99 20.59 22.75
CA GLN A 148 13.38 20.55 22.29
C GLN A 148 13.56 19.50 21.18
N LYS A 149 14.38 19.84 20.18
CA LYS A 149 14.73 18.95 19.08
C LYS A 149 15.61 17.81 19.60
N VAL A 150 15.05 16.61 19.63
CA VAL A 150 15.74 15.37 20.00
C VAL A 150 15.86 14.45 18.79
N PRO A 151 16.97 13.71 18.63
CA PRO A 151 17.05 12.65 17.64
C PRO A 151 15.93 11.62 17.86
N ILE A 152 15.36 11.06 16.79
CA ILE A 152 14.24 10.11 16.87
C ILE A 152 14.57 8.92 17.79
N LYS A 153 15.82 8.44 17.77
CA LYS A 153 16.29 7.33 18.61
C LYS A 153 16.24 7.62 20.11
N ASP A 154 16.25 8.90 20.48
CA ASP A 154 16.29 9.39 21.86
C ASP A 154 14.97 10.09 22.25
N MET A 155 13.92 9.95 21.42
CA MET A 155 12.63 10.62 21.64
C MET A 155 11.88 9.97 22.81
N PRO A 156 11.55 10.73 23.88
CA PRO A 156 10.91 10.17 25.06
C PRO A 156 9.52 9.59 24.71
N PRO A 157 9.10 8.46 25.31
CA PRO A 157 7.85 7.77 24.96
C PRO A 157 6.62 8.68 24.98
N GLU A 158 6.53 9.58 25.95
CA GLU A 158 5.48 10.57 26.10
C GLU A 158 5.39 11.59 24.95
N ARG A 159 6.49 11.83 24.22
CA ARG A 159 6.53 12.68 23.02
C ARG A 159 6.46 11.88 21.72
N GLN A 160 6.33 10.56 21.80
CA GLN A 160 6.07 9.77 20.61
C GLN A 160 4.58 9.91 20.23
N PRO A 161 4.23 9.89 18.93
CA PRO A 161 2.85 9.72 18.52
C PRO A 161 2.27 8.48 19.21
N SER A 162 0.97 8.49 19.54
CA SER A 162 0.35 7.41 20.36
C SER A 162 0.82 6.00 19.95
N ASN A 163 0.94 5.07 20.91
CA ASN A 163 1.36 3.68 20.63
C ASN A 163 0.53 2.97 19.53
N THR A 164 -0.64 3.50 19.18
CA THR A 164 -1.42 3.15 17.98
C THR A 164 -0.62 3.23 16.67
N TYR A 165 0.42 4.06 16.61
CA TYR A 165 1.34 4.21 15.49
C TYR A 165 2.49 3.19 15.49
N MET A 166 2.74 2.45 16.57
CA MET A 166 3.82 1.45 16.64
C MET A 166 3.32 0.01 16.42
N GLU A 167 2.00 -0.20 16.39
CA GLU A 167 1.36 -1.49 16.06
C GLU A 167 0.79 -1.46 14.63
N TRP A 168 1.65 -1.52 13.60
CA TRP A 168 1.18 -1.49 12.20
C TRP A 168 0.41 -2.74 11.76
N SER A 169 0.70 -3.89 12.38
CA SER A 169 -0.18 -5.05 12.36
C SER A 169 -1.16 -4.93 13.53
N SER A 170 -2.38 -4.51 13.24
CA SER A 170 -3.47 -4.54 14.23
C SER A 170 -4.21 -5.88 14.15
N GLN A 171 -5.23 -6.08 14.99
CA GLN A 171 -6.16 -7.20 14.80
C GLN A 171 -6.97 -7.12 13.48
N GLU A 172 -6.97 -5.97 12.80
CA GLU A 172 -7.86 -5.67 11.66
C GLU A 172 -7.15 -5.53 10.31
N SER A 173 -5.82 -5.36 10.29
CA SER A 173 -5.05 -5.13 9.07
C SER A 173 -3.59 -5.57 9.24
N LEU A 174 -3.02 -6.21 8.21
CA LEU A 174 -1.56 -6.43 8.12
C LEU A 174 -0.81 -5.19 7.65
N PHE A 175 -1.52 -4.15 7.21
CA PHE A 175 -0.91 -3.01 6.55
C PHE A 175 -1.46 -1.64 7.00
N PRO A 176 -0.59 -0.66 7.31
CA PRO A 176 -0.99 0.68 7.69
C PRO A 176 -1.38 1.50 6.45
N TYR A 177 -2.69 1.68 6.25
CA TYR A 177 -3.27 2.49 5.17
C TYR A 177 -3.46 3.97 5.54
N LYS A 178 -3.09 4.37 6.76
CA LYS A 178 -3.20 5.75 7.26
C LYS A 178 -1.87 6.49 7.17
N ASN A 179 -1.92 7.81 7.02
CA ASN A 179 -0.80 8.74 7.21
C ASN A 179 0.41 8.50 6.29
N GLY A 180 0.18 7.97 5.08
CA GLY A 180 1.24 7.73 4.09
C GLY A 180 2.28 6.66 4.49
N THR A 181 2.08 5.95 5.59
CA THR A 181 2.98 4.90 6.08
C THR A 181 3.16 3.79 5.05
N ALA A 182 2.08 3.45 4.35
CA ALA A 182 2.09 2.57 3.20
C ALA A 182 3.18 2.93 2.18
N GLY A 183 3.18 4.18 1.72
CA GLY A 183 4.16 4.68 0.76
C GLY A 183 5.58 4.67 1.31
N ARG A 184 5.78 4.98 2.60
CA ARG A 184 7.10 4.92 3.24
C ARG A 184 7.65 3.50 3.30
N ILE A 185 6.82 2.51 3.64
CA ILE A 185 7.20 1.09 3.66
C ILE A 185 7.59 0.64 2.24
N LEU A 186 6.77 0.91 1.23
CA LEU A 186 7.09 0.57 -0.16
C LEU A 186 8.39 1.25 -0.62
N HIS A 187 8.59 2.52 -0.28
CA HIS A 187 9.83 3.23 -0.60
C HIS A 187 11.03 2.56 0.06
N ALA A 188 10.96 2.26 1.35
CA ALA A 188 12.03 1.60 2.08
C ALA A 188 12.35 0.21 1.50
N ILE A 189 11.34 -0.60 1.18
CA ILE A 189 11.51 -1.90 0.51
C ILE A 189 12.21 -1.73 -0.85
N GLN A 190 11.87 -0.67 -1.58
CA GLN A 190 12.39 -0.41 -2.92
C GLN A 190 13.84 0.11 -2.92
N THR A 191 14.22 0.99 -1.98
CA THR A 191 15.49 1.75 -2.05
C THR A 191 16.53 1.38 -1.00
N SER A 192 16.15 0.74 0.12
CA SER A 192 17.11 0.42 1.18
C SER A 192 18.20 -0.53 0.69
N GLN A 193 19.44 -0.30 1.13
CA GLN A 193 20.56 -1.16 0.76
C GLN A 193 20.36 -2.60 1.25
N ILE A 194 20.95 -3.54 0.50
CA ILE A 194 20.86 -4.98 0.77
C ILE A 194 22.09 -5.37 1.58
N ALA A 195 21.88 -5.86 2.79
CA ALA A 195 22.93 -6.34 3.67
C ALA A 195 23.28 -7.83 3.42
N LEU A 196 22.31 -8.65 3.01
CA LEU A 196 22.51 -10.07 2.75
C LEU A 196 21.49 -10.60 1.73
N VAL A 197 21.91 -11.56 0.89
CA VAL A 197 21.02 -12.28 -0.03
C VAL A 197 21.24 -13.79 0.07
N ASP A 198 20.16 -14.55 0.22
CA ASP A 198 20.17 -16.02 0.13
C ASP A 198 19.00 -16.54 -0.71
N ASN A 199 19.01 -17.84 -1.00
CA ASN A 199 17.84 -18.59 -1.43
C ASN A 199 16.77 -18.54 -0.33
N ALA A 200 15.53 -18.23 -0.70
CA ALA A 200 14.43 -18.28 0.26
C ALA A 200 14.13 -19.73 0.68
N PRO A 201 13.77 -19.97 1.94
CA PRO A 201 13.51 -21.31 2.44
C PRO A 201 12.19 -21.85 1.87
N LYS A 202 12.27 -23.05 1.27
CA LYS A 202 11.13 -23.83 0.72
C LYS A 202 10.35 -23.09 -0.37
N GLY A 203 9.63 -23.84 -1.21
CA GLY A 203 8.80 -23.28 -2.27
C GLY A 203 9.01 -23.97 -3.60
N THR A 204 8.04 -23.78 -4.49
CA THR A 204 8.03 -24.40 -5.81
C THR A 204 8.82 -23.60 -6.83
N GLN A 205 8.75 -22.27 -6.76
CA GLN A 205 9.33 -21.33 -7.70
C GLN A 205 10.55 -20.60 -7.12
N LEU A 206 11.37 -20.01 -8.01
CA LEU A 206 12.54 -19.22 -7.63
C LEU A 206 12.13 -17.98 -6.85
N LYS A 207 12.64 -17.86 -5.63
CA LYS A 207 12.57 -16.66 -4.79
C LYS A 207 13.82 -16.53 -3.96
N LEU A 208 14.27 -15.29 -3.77
CA LEU A 208 15.41 -14.95 -2.92
C LEU A 208 14.90 -14.33 -1.61
N LEU A 209 15.65 -14.54 -0.54
CA LEU A 209 15.48 -13.85 0.73
C LEU A 209 16.53 -12.76 0.82
N LEU A 210 16.10 -11.51 0.93
CA LEU A 210 16.99 -10.36 1.09
C LEU A 210 16.82 -9.81 2.51
N LEU A 211 17.94 -9.54 3.17
CA LEU A 211 18.00 -8.75 4.39
C LEU A 211 18.44 -7.34 4.01
N LEU A 212 17.61 -6.35 4.36
CA LEU A 212 17.95 -4.94 4.18
C LEU A 212 18.77 -4.44 5.39
N GLU A 213 19.54 -3.36 5.24
CA GLU A 213 20.37 -2.81 6.33
C GLU A 213 19.58 -2.48 7.60
N GLY A 214 18.31 -2.08 7.45
CA GLY A 214 17.37 -1.90 8.55
C GLY A 214 16.89 -3.20 9.23
N LYS A 215 17.58 -4.33 9.00
CA LYS A 215 17.25 -5.70 9.46
C LYS A 215 15.90 -6.24 8.98
N GLN A 216 15.20 -5.51 8.11
CA GLN A 216 13.96 -5.98 7.51
C GLN A 216 14.24 -7.05 6.46
N LYS A 217 13.52 -8.16 6.54
CA LYS A 217 13.54 -9.21 5.52
C LYS A 217 12.50 -8.92 4.44
N ILE A 218 12.84 -9.23 3.19
CA ILE A 218 11.92 -9.23 2.06
C ILE A 218 12.14 -10.49 1.23
N TYR A 219 11.08 -11.01 0.62
CA TYR A 219 11.21 -11.92 -0.50
C TYR A 219 11.40 -11.14 -1.80
N PHE A 220 12.24 -11.65 -2.67
CA PHE A 220 12.44 -11.12 -4.02
C PHE A 220 12.09 -12.19 -5.04
N LYS A 221 11.01 -11.99 -5.80
CA LYS A 221 10.61 -12.86 -6.92
C LYS A 221 11.06 -12.21 -8.24
N PRO A 222 12.10 -12.73 -8.91
CA PRO A 222 12.64 -12.10 -10.11
C PRO A 222 11.69 -12.19 -11.30
N LYS A 223 11.79 -11.22 -12.21
CA LYS A 223 11.09 -11.21 -13.49
C LYS A 223 11.46 -12.45 -14.32
N ARG A 224 10.44 -13.16 -14.83
CA ARG A 224 10.58 -14.32 -15.72
C ARG A 224 10.00 -14.11 -17.11
N TYR A 225 9.08 -13.16 -17.25
CA TYR A 225 8.36 -12.88 -18.48
C TYR A 225 8.30 -11.38 -18.77
N ASN A 226 8.14 -11.05 -20.05
CA ASN A 226 7.72 -9.71 -20.44
C ASN A 226 6.23 -9.51 -20.16
N LEU A 227 5.80 -8.26 -19.93
CA LEU A 227 4.42 -7.94 -19.55
C LEU A 227 3.37 -8.52 -20.52
N ASN A 228 3.65 -8.48 -21.82
CA ASN A 228 2.77 -8.95 -22.89
C ASN A 228 2.80 -10.47 -23.12
N HIS A 229 3.66 -11.22 -22.42
CA HIS A 229 3.74 -12.67 -22.59
C HIS A 229 2.46 -13.34 -22.08
N VAL A 230 1.83 -14.16 -22.92
CA VAL A 230 0.61 -14.90 -22.60
C VAL A 230 0.96 -16.33 -22.22
N ILE A 231 0.46 -16.79 -21.07
CA ILE A 231 0.58 -18.18 -20.62
C ILE A 231 -0.55 -18.99 -21.26
N ASN A 232 -0.17 -20.04 -21.99
CA ASN A 232 -1.09 -21.00 -22.59
C ASN A 232 -1.05 -22.33 -21.81
N GLY A 233 -2.13 -23.11 -21.91
CA GLY A 233 -2.26 -24.41 -21.24
C GLY A 233 -2.90 -24.29 -19.85
N ASN A 234 -2.40 -25.06 -18.89
CA ASN A 234 -2.97 -25.12 -17.54
C ASN A 234 -2.88 -23.76 -16.83
N ILE A 235 -3.95 -23.38 -16.12
CA ILE A 235 -4.04 -22.08 -15.42
C ILE A 235 -2.98 -21.88 -14.33
N TYR A 236 -2.46 -22.97 -13.75
CA TYR A 236 -1.40 -22.95 -12.75
C TYR A 236 0.01 -23.13 -13.35
N GLY A 237 0.10 -23.21 -14.69
CA GLY A 237 1.34 -23.41 -15.43
C GLY A 237 2.27 -22.19 -15.45
N GLY A 238 3.49 -22.38 -15.94
CA GLY A 238 4.50 -21.33 -16.07
C GLY A 238 5.18 -20.93 -14.76
N TYR A 239 6.05 -19.93 -14.83
CA TYR A 239 6.74 -19.36 -13.67
C TYR A 239 5.88 -18.30 -12.97
N ASP A 240 6.24 -17.96 -11.72
CA ASP A 240 5.65 -16.80 -11.05
C ASP A 240 5.99 -15.50 -11.82
N ARG A 241 4.97 -14.67 -12.04
CA ARG A 241 5.06 -13.34 -12.60
C ARG A 241 5.23 -12.32 -11.48
N HIS A 242 6.38 -11.65 -11.45
CA HIS A 242 6.68 -10.63 -10.44
C HIS A 242 5.66 -9.49 -10.45
N ASN A 243 5.25 -9.06 -11.64
CA ASN A 243 4.28 -7.99 -11.80
C ASN A 243 2.88 -8.40 -11.28
N SER A 244 2.54 -9.69 -11.26
CA SER A 244 1.28 -10.17 -10.67
C SER A 244 1.26 -10.04 -9.15
N GLU A 245 2.38 -10.29 -8.46
CA GLU A 245 2.49 -10.08 -7.01
C GLU A 245 2.27 -8.61 -6.63
N VAL A 246 2.88 -7.71 -7.40
CA VAL A 246 2.76 -6.27 -7.16
C VAL A 246 1.35 -5.79 -7.54
N PHE A 247 0.82 -6.20 -8.69
CA PHE A 247 -0.55 -5.87 -9.10
C PHE A 247 -1.58 -6.34 -8.07
N ALA A 248 -1.42 -7.55 -7.53
CA ALA A 248 -2.27 -8.09 -6.49
C ALA A 248 -2.29 -7.19 -5.24
N TYR A 249 -1.13 -6.68 -4.81
CA TYR A 249 -1.06 -5.74 -3.69
C TYR A 249 -1.86 -4.45 -3.95
N TYR A 250 -1.71 -3.83 -5.13
CA TYR A 250 -2.50 -2.63 -5.48
C TYR A 250 -3.99 -2.93 -5.62
N LEU A 251 -4.35 -4.06 -6.24
CA LEU A 251 -5.74 -4.52 -6.34
C LEU A 251 -6.38 -4.68 -4.96
N ALA A 252 -5.66 -5.31 -4.03
CA ALA A 252 -6.13 -5.50 -2.67
C ALA A 252 -6.33 -4.16 -1.94
N MET A 253 -5.47 -3.17 -2.17
CA MET A 253 -5.68 -1.83 -1.62
C MET A 253 -6.98 -1.20 -2.14
N VAL A 254 -7.24 -1.26 -3.44
CA VAL A 254 -8.44 -0.66 -4.06
C VAL A 254 -9.72 -1.38 -3.61
N LEU A 255 -9.67 -2.71 -3.46
CA LEU A 255 -10.79 -3.52 -2.94
C LEU A 255 -10.90 -3.50 -1.41
N ASN A 256 -10.02 -2.79 -0.71
CA ASN A 256 -9.92 -2.73 0.75
C ASN A 256 -9.72 -4.13 1.40
N PHE A 257 -9.00 -5.02 0.73
CA PHE A 257 -8.44 -6.24 1.32
C PHE A 257 -7.15 -5.92 2.07
N ARG A 258 -7.21 -6.07 3.39
CA ARG A 258 -6.20 -5.57 4.33
C ARG A 258 -5.13 -6.58 4.73
N TRP A 259 -5.25 -7.82 4.26
CA TRP A 259 -4.42 -8.95 4.66
C TRP A 259 -3.49 -9.41 3.54
N ILE A 260 -2.71 -8.48 2.98
CA ILE A 260 -1.73 -8.73 1.91
C ILE A 260 -0.39 -8.08 2.28
N PRO A 261 0.77 -8.75 2.06
CA PRO A 261 2.06 -8.13 2.30
C PRO A 261 2.35 -7.00 1.30
N PRO A 262 2.97 -5.90 1.76
CA PRO A 262 3.48 -4.84 0.89
C PRO A 262 4.38 -5.39 -0.20
N SER A 263 4.06 -5.06 -1.44
CA SER A 263 4.79 -5.53 -2.62
C SER A 263 5.09 -4.37 -3.55
N VAL A 264 6.33 -4.27 -4.01
CA VAL A 264 6.78 -3.21 -4.93
C VAL A 264 7.80 -3.76 -5.91
N THR A 265 7.83 -3.20 -7.13
CA THR A 265 8.87 -3.51 -8.11
C THR A 265 10.21 -2.94 -7.66
N ARG A 266 11.23 -3.79 -7.63
CA ARG A 266 12.60 -3.42 -7.30
C ARG A 266 13.56 -3.91 -8.38
N ARG A 267 14.49 -3.04 -8.78
CA ARG A 267 15.62 -3.39 -9.65
C ARG A 267 16.87 -3.51 -8.82
N VAL A 268 17.64 -4.55 -9.10
CA VAL A 268 18.79 -4.92 -8.27
C VAL A 268 19.96 -5.26 -9.18
N HIS A 269 21.02 -4.45 -9.13
CA HIS A 269 22.23 -4.72 -9.91
C HIS A 269 22.96 -5.96 -9.38
N LEU A 270 23.13 -6.98 -10.23
CA LEU A 270 23.63 -8.30 -9.80
C LEU A 270 25.04 -8.20 -9.17
N HIS A 271 25.98 -7.59 -9.89
CA HIS A 271 27.38 -7.49 -9.45
C HIS A 271 27.62 -6.47 -8.31
N LYS A 272 26.76 -5.46 -8.17
CA LYS A 272 26.93 -4.40 -7.16
C LYS A 272 26.16 -4.68 -5.88
N HIS A 273 24.97 -5.27 -5.97
CA HIS A 273 24.03 -5.37 -4.84
C HIS A 273 23.72 -6.81 -4.41
N ILE A 274 23.99 -7.83 -5.24
CA ILE A 274 23.69 -9.23 -4.91
C ILE A 274 24.97 -10.01 -4.63
N ILE A 275 25.87 -10.13 -5.61
CA ILE A 275 27.08 -10.98 -5.50
C ILE A 275 27.95 -10.65 -4.27
N PRO A 276 28.20 -9.36 -3.92
CA PRO A 276 29.05 -9.02 -2.78
C PRO A 276 28.50 -9.50 -1.43
N VAL A 277 27.17 -9.56 -1.31
CA VAL A 277 26.45 -9.87 -0.06
C VAL A 277 25.70 -11.21 -0.12
N ALA A 278 25.94 -12.01 -1.16
CA ALA A 278 25.34 -13.33 -1.34
C ALA A 278 25.98 -14.37 -0.41
N THR A 279 25.16 -15.19 0.24
CA THR A 279 25.66 -16.34 1.01
C THR A 279 26.29 -17.40 0.10
N MET A 280 27.06 -18.32 0.69
CA MET A 280 27.60 -19.47 -0.06
C MET A 280 26.49 -20.36 -0.64
N GLY A 281 25.33 -20.43 0.01
CA GLY A 281 24.17 -21.16 -0.49
C GLY A 281 23.69 -20.61 -1.83
N LEU A 282 23.56 -19.28 -1.93
CA LEU A 282 23.18 -18.61 -3.17
C LEU A 282 24.29 -18.63 -4.23
N LYS A 283 25.55 -18.41 -3.85
CA LYS A 283 26.69 -18.42 -4.79
C LYS A 283 26.84 -19.75 -5.54
N ARG A 284 26.55 -20.88 -4.90
CA ARG A 284 26.54 -22.22 -5.54
C ARG A 284 25.44 -22.39 -6.57
N THR A 285 24.43 -21.52 -6.54
CA THR A 285 23.29 -21.52 -7.47
C THR A 285 23.37 -20.41 -8.52
N MET A 286 24.59 -19.91 -8.76
CA MET A 286 24.92 -18.94 -9.81
C MET A 286 25.77 -19.61 -10.89
N VAL A 287 25.50 -19.27 -12.15
CA VAL A 287 26.20 -19.82 -13.32
C VAL A 287 26.43 -18.74 -14.35
N LYS A 288 27.50 -18.84 -15.14
CA LYS A 288 27.68 -17.99 -16.31
C LYS A 288 26.87 -18.54 -17.47
N ASN A 289 26.16 -17.67 -18.18
CA ASN A 289 25.56 -18.02 -19.47
C ASN A 289 26.62 -18.03 -20.59
N ASP A 290 26.19 -18.33 -21.81
CA ASP A 290 27.08 -18.41 -22.99
C ASP A 290 27.79 -17.09 -23.31
N SER A 291 27.18 -15.94 -22.96
CA SER A 291 27.80 -14.62 -23.11
C SER A 291 28.72 -14.23 -21.94
N GLY A 292 28.95 -15.14 -20.98
CA GLY A 292 29.81 -14.94 -19.82
C GLY A 292 29.18 -14.14 -18.68
N SER A 293 27.92 -13.71 -18.82
CA SER A 293 27.16 -13.00 -17.78
C SER A 293 26.70 -13.96 -16.68
N MET A 294 26.87 -13.57 -15.42
CA MET A 294 26.41 -14.35 -14.28
C MET A 294 24.88 -14.34 -14.20
N CYS A 295 24.27 -15.48 -13.94
CA CYS A 295 22.83 -15.68 -13.81
C CYS A 295 22.52 -16.55 -12.57
N ILE A 296 21.28 -16.48 -12.06
CA ILE A 296 20.84 -17.16 -10.84
C ILE A 296 19.76 -18.18 -11.20
N TYR A 297 19.92 -19.46 -10.83
CA TYR A 297 18.83 -20.44 -10.88
C TYR A 297 18.24 -20.76 -9.50
N GLY A 298 18.99 -20.46 -8.42
CA GLY A 298 18.55 -20.60 -7.04
C GLY A 298 18.22 -22.03 -6.59
N LYS A 299 17.57 -22.15 -5.42
CA LYS A 299 17.18 -23.43 -4.81
C LYS A 299 15.68 -23.46 -4.51
N CYS A 300 14.94 -24.24 -5.28
CA CYS A 300 13.51 -24.50 -5.11
C CYS A 300 13.12 -25.83 -5.79
N PHE A 301 11.87 -26.29 -5.65
CA PHE A 301 11.44 -27.59 -6.20
C PHE A 301 11.63 -27.69 -7.73
N TYR A 302 11.23 -26.65 -8.47
CA TYR A 302 11.36 -26.59 -9.93
C TYR A 302 12.65 -25.91 -10.42
N CYS A 303 13.50 -25.40 -9.54
CA CYS A 303 14.72 -24.70 -9.95
C CYS A 303 15.71 -25.68 -10.60
N ARG A 304 16.20 -25.34 -11.79
CA ARG A 304 17.16 -26.12 -12.57
C ARG A 304 18.23 -25.22 -13.17
N ILE A 305 19.42 -25.76 -13.41
CA ILE A 305 20.57 -25.00 -13.93
C ILE A 305 20.33 -24.38 -15.32
N ASN A 306 19.43 -24.96 -16.11
CA ASN A 306 19.00 -24.46 -17.42
C ASN A 306 17.84 -23.44 -17.34
N GLU A 307 17.32 -23.16 -16.15
CA GLU A 307 16.22 -22.22 -15.92
C GLU A 307 16.70 -21.03 -15.06
N THR A 308 17.57 -20.21 -15.64
CA THR A 308 18.22 -19.09 -14.94
C THR A 308 17.50 -17.76 -15.12
N VAL A 309 17.70 -16.85 -14.17
CA VAL A 309 17.44 -15.41 -14.30
C VAL A 309 18.77 -14.69 -14.46
N CYS A 310 18.91 -13.98 -15.57
CA CYS A 310 20.10 -13.19 -15.91
C CYS A 310 19.81 -11.69 -15.78
N PRO A 311 20.82 -10.86 -15.50
CA PRO A 311 20.68 -9.42 -15.53
C PRO A 311 20.38 -8.92 -16.95
N ASP A 312 19.71 -7.78 -17.06
CA ASP A 312 19.52 -7.07 -18.32
C ASP A 312 20.81 -6.38 -18.79
N GLY A 313 20.74 -5.64 -19.91
CA GLY A 313 21.89 -4.92 -20.47
C GLY A 313 22.51 -3.85 -19.55
N SER A 314 21.80 -3.43 -18.50
CA SER A 314 22.31 -2.50 -17.48
C SER A 314 22.95 -3.21 -16.29
N GLY A 315 22.93 -4.55 -16.27
CA GLY A 315 23.42 -5.35 -15.15
C GLY A 315 22.39 -5.57 -14.04
N GLU A 316 21.13 -5.20 -14.26
CA GLU A 316 20.06 -5.24 -13.25
C GLU A 316 19.11 -6.42 -13.44
N ILE A 317 18.59 -6.95 -12.33
CA ILE A 317 17.47 -7.89 -12.29
C ILE A 317 16.27 -7.16 -11.71
N GLU A 318 15.19 -7.06 -12.50
CA GLU A 318 13.89 -6.58 -12.03
C GLU A 318 13.13 -7.70 -11.33
N GLY A 319 12.37 -7.39 -10.29
CA GLY A 319 11.52 -8.35 -9.60
C GLY A 319 10.59 -7.70 -8.59
N ALA A 320 9.74 -8.51 -7.97
CA ALA A 320 8.83 -8.10 -6.91
C ALA A 320 9.54 -8.25 -5.57
N ALA A 321 9.68 -7.14 -4.86
CA ALA A 321 10.11 -7.10 -3.48
C ALA A 321 8.88 -7.12 -2.57
N ILE A 322 8.71 -8.22 -1.84
CA ILE A 322 7.53 -8.52 -1.01
C ILE A 322 7.99 -8.53 0.44
N LEU A 323 7.33 -7.76 1.31
CA LEU A 323 7.66 -7.72 2.73
C LEU A 323 7.53 -9.12 3.35
N PHE A 324 8.58 -9.57 4.04
CA PHE A 324 8.53 -10.81 4.80
C PHE A 324 7.71 -10.58 6.08
N LEU A 325 6.79 -11.49 6.37
CA LEU A 325 5.98 -11.43 7.59
C LEU A 325 6.50 -12.46 8.61
N ASP A 326 7.07 -12.00 9.73
CA ASP A 326 7.57 -12.84 10.84
C ASP A 326 6.44 -13.36 11.76
N GLY A 327 5.34 -13.87 11.18
CA GLY A 327 4.15 -14.35 11.90
C GLY A 327 4.03 -15.88 11.97
N GLN A 328 3.44 -16.39 13.05
CA GLN A 328 3.01 -17.78 13.11
C GLN A 328 1.68 -17.95 12.36
N PHE A 329 1.78 -18.40 11.11
CA PHE A 329 0.62 -18.65 10.25
C PHE A 329 0.20 -20.11 10.28
N LYS A 330 -1.11 -20.37 10.32
CA LYS A 330 -1.66 -21.71 10.13
C LYS A 330 -1.96 -21.91 8.65
N THR A 331 -1.28 -22.87 8.03
CA THR A 331 -1.53 -23.23 6.63
C THR A 331 -2.63 -24.28 6.54
N HIS A 332 -3.64 -24.01 5.71
CA HIS A 332 -4.74 -24.93 5.43
C HIS A 332 -4.75 -25.32 3.94
N LYS A 333 -5.35 -26.48 3.63
CA LYS A 333 -5.66 -26.85 2.24
C LYS A 333 -6.95 -26.15 1.83
N SER A 334 -7.00 -25.58 0.63
CA SER A 334 -8.24 -25.05 0.07
C SER A 334 -9.24 -26.20 -0.19
N PRO A 335 -10.52 -26.07 0.19
CA PRO A 335 -11.55 -27.04 -0.18
C PRO A 335 -11.72 -27.14 -1.70
N TRP A 336 -11.58 -26.01 -2.40
CA TRP A 336 -11.63 -25.90 -3.87
C TRP A 336 -10.25 -26.05 -4.53
N ARG A 337 -9.30 -26.73 -3.88
CA ARG A 337 -8.00 -27.02 -4.50
C ARG A 337 -8.21 -27.90 -5.73
N ARG A 338 -7.43 -27.66 -6.79
CA ARG A 338 -7.36 -28.54 -7.96
C ARG A 338 -6.62 -29.85 -7.64
N SER A 339 -6.80 -30.84 -8.51
CA SER A 339 -6.08 -32.11 -8.43
C SER A 339 -4.63 -32.02 -8.92
N TYR A 340 -4.30 -31.02 -9.74
CA TYR A 340 -3.04 -30.91 -10.48
C TYR A 340 -2.73 -32.12 -11.36
N SER A 341 -3.78 -32.78 -11.84
CA SER A 341 -3.73 -33.90 -12.78
C SER A 341 -4.98 -33.87 -13.68
N SER A 342 -5.15 -34.88 -14.54
CA SER A 342 -6.37 -35.05 -15.35
C SER A 342 -7.60 -35.46 -14.53
N ARG A 343 -7.43 -35.80 -13.24
CA ARG A 343 -8.54 -36.19 -12.35
C ARG A 343 -9.34 -34.96 -11.93
N LYS A 344 -10.67 -35.02 -12.03
CA LYS A 344 -11.56 -34.01 -11.44
C LYS A 344 -11.66 -34.16 -9.92
N MET A 345 -11.69 -33.04 -9.22
CA MET A 345 -11.98 -32.95 -7.80
C MET A 345 -13.49 -32.99 -7.54
N GLU A 346 -13.88 -33.29 -6.30
CA GLU A 346 -15.30 -33.39 -5.92
C GLU A 346 -16.07 -32.11 -6.21
N TRP A 347 -15.48 -30.94 -5.91
CA TRP A 347 -16.09 -29.63 -6.19
C TRP A 347 -16.30 -29.34 -7.68
N GLU A 348 -15.63 -30.07 -8.59
CA GLU A 348 -15.79 -29.94 -10.04
C GLU A 348 -16.93 -30.82 -10.61
N ILE A 349 -17.53 -31.66 -9.77
CA ILE A 349 -18.54 -32.65 -10.17
C ILE A 349 -19.83 -32.50 -9.34
N ASP A 350 -19.71 -32.13 -8.07
CA ASP A 350 -20.81 -32.02 -7.13
C ASP A 350 -21.28 -30.56 -7.00
N ASP A 351 -22.48 -30.26 -7.53
CA ASP A 351 -23.10 -28.93 -7.45
C ASP A 351 -23.45 -28.54 -6.01
N ASP A 352 -23.60 -29.51 -5.11
CA ASP A 352 -23.91 -29.30 -3.70
C ASP A 352 -22.67 -29.29 -2.79
N PHE A 353 -21.46 -29.28 -3.37
CA PHE A 353 -20.19 -29.35 -2.64
C PHE A 353 -20.08 -28.33 -1.50
N CYS A 354 -20.57 -27.10 -1.71
CA CYS A 354 -20.51 -26.07 -0.66
C CYS A 354 -21.31 -26.44 0.61
N LYS A 355 -22.39 -27.24 0.52
CA LYS A 355 -23.13 -27.70 1.71
C LYS A 355 -22.23 -28.54 2.62
N LYS A 356 -21.35 -29.37 2.05
CA LYS A 356 -20.35 -30.16 2.80
C LYS A 356 -19.29 -29.26 3.44
N VAL A 357 -18.83 -28.24 2.71
CA VAL A 357 -17.86 -27.27 3.22
C VAL A 357 -18.44 -26.47 4.39
N LYS A 358 -19.70 -26.01 4.30
CA LYS A 358 -20.41 -25.30 5.39
C LYS A 358 -20.44 -26.08 6.71
N GLY A 359 -20.48 -27.42 6.65
CA GLY A 359 -20.39 -28.28 7.84
C GLY A 359 -18.99 -28.40 8.45
N SER A 360 -17.95 -28.03 7.71
CA SER A 360 -16.54 -28.27 8.08
C SER A 360 -15.76 -27.02 8.48
N ILE A 361 -16.21 -25.82 8.06
CA ILE A 361 -15.56 -24.55 8.36
C ILE A 361 -16.56 -23.50 8.83
N SER A 362 -16.11 -22.50 9.60
CA SER A 362 -16.98 -21.42 10.07
C SER A 362 -17.46 -20.53 8.92
N THR A 363 -18.64 -19.92 9.08
CA THR A 363 -19.21 -18.97 8.11
C THR A 363 -18.25 -17.82 7.80
N LYS A 364 -17.54 -17.31 8.82
CA LYS A 364 -16.52 -16.26 8.65
C LYS A 364 -15.38 -16.72 7.74
N ARG A 365 -14.85 -17.93 7.95
CA ARG A 365 -13.80 -18.50 7.09
C ARG A 365 -14.30 -18.73 5.67
N LEU A 366 -15.54 -19.19 5.53
CA LEU A 366 -16.16 -19.41 4.21
C LEU A 366 -16.28 -18.09 3.44
N LEU A 367 -16.75 -17.02 4.08
CA LEU A 367 -16.80 -15.68 3.47
C LEU A 367 -15.40 -15.19 3.05
N ASN A 368 -14.36 -15.41 3.87
CA ASN A 368 -13.00 -15.06 3.47
C ASN A 368 -12.50 -15.87 2.26
N LEU A 369 -12.85 -17.15 2.14
CA LEU A 369 -12.50 -17.96 0.96
C LEU A 369 -13.23 -17.47 -0.30
N ILE A 370 -14.46 -16.96 -0.15
CA ILE A 370 -15.20 -16.35 -1.25
C ILE A 370 -14.54 -15.03 -1.67
N ASP A 371 -14.16 -14.17 -0.72
CA ASP A 371 -13.38 -12.95 -1.00
C ASP A 371 -12.08 -13.27 -1.76
N VAL A 372 -11.34 -14.30 -1.31
CA VAL A 372 -10.12 -14.78 -1.97
C VAL A 372 -10.43 -15.28 -3.39
N SER A 373 -11.54 -15.99 -3.60
CA SER A 373 -11.94 -16.49 -4.91
C SER A 373 -12.28 -15.38 -5.91
N ILE A 374 -12.93 -14.31 -5.44
CA ILE A 374 -13.21 -13.12 -6.25
C ILE A 374 -11.90 -12.43 -6.61
N PHE A 375 -11.02 -12.24 -5.63
CA PHE A 375 -9.70 -11.66 -5.84
C PHE A 375 -8.87 -12.46 -6.86
N ASP A 376 -8.81 -13.78 -6.68
CA ASP A 376 -8.13 -14.70 -7.57
C ASP A 376 -8.72 -14.70 -8.97
N PHE A 377 -10.05 -14.61 -9.10
CA PHE A 377 -10.69 -14.54 -10.41
C PHE A 377 -10.29 -13.28 -11.17
N LEU A 378 -10.30 -12.12 -10.51
CA LEU A 378 -9.90 -10.84 -11.13
C LEU A 378 -8.48 -10.92 -11.71
N ILE A 379 -7.52 -11.43 -10.93
CA ILE A 379 -6.14 -11.63 -11.40
C ILE A 379 -5.94 -12.92 -12.18
N GLN A 380 -6.94 -13.78 -12.36
CA GLN A 380 -6.81 -15.11 -12.97
C GLN A 380 -5.74 -16.00 -12.29
N ASN A 381 -5.71 -16.02 -10.96
CA ASN A 381 -4.86 -16.92 -10.19
C ASN A 381 -5.58 -18.25 -9.93
N GLY A 382 -5.25 -19.28 -10.71
CA GLY A 382 -5.83 -20.62 -10.55
C GLY A 382 -5.07 -21.56 -9.60
N ASP A 383 -4.06 -21.08 -8.88
CA ASP A 383 -3.11 -21.91 -8.11
C ASP A 383 -3.32 -21.85 -6.59
N ARG A 384 -4.48 -21.39 -6.11
CA ARG A 384 -4.84 -21.26 -4.68
C ARG A 384 -5.14 -22.61 -4.01
N HIS A 385 -4.16 -23.52 -3.94
CA HIS A 385 -4.32 -24.84 -3.33
C HIS A 385 -4.18 -24.84 -1.81
N ARG A 386 -3.55 -23.81 -1.25
CA ARG A 386 -3.36 -23.57 0.18
C ARG A 386 -3.66 -22.12 0.50
N TYR A 387 -3.93 -21.86 1.77
CA TYR A 387 -4.08 -20.52 2.28
C TYR A 387 -3.55 -20.44 3.73
N GLU A 388 -2.94 -19.31 4.04
CA GLU A 388 -2.37 -19.00 5.34
C GLU A 388 -3.37 -18.18 6.15
N VAL A 389 -3.45 -18.51 7.44
CA VAL A 389 -4.35 -17.84 8.37
C VAL A 389 -3.55 -17.25 9.51
N TYR A 390 -3.84 -15.98 9.80
CA TYR A 390 -3.47 -15.35 11.05
C TYR A 390 -4.73 -14.99 11.85
N LYS A 391 -4.85 -15.57 13.05
CA LYS A 391 -6.08 -15.53 13.85
C LYS A 391 -7.26 -16.10 13.04
N ASP A 392 -8.14 -15.24 12.54
CA ASP A 392 -9.28 -15.63 11.71
C ASP A 392 -9.16 -15.21 10.24
N GLN A 393 -8.17 -14.41 9.89
CA GLN A 393 -8.07 -13.74 8.60
C GLN A 393 -7.16 -14.52 7.66
N ILE A 394 -7.55 -14.61 6.38
CA ILE A 394 -6.73 -15.22 5.34
C ILE A 394 -5.73 -14.18 4.82
N ILE A 395 -4.47 -14.57 4.70
CA ILE A 395 -3.42 -13.74 4.11
C ILE A 395 -3.30 -14.05 2.63
N LEU A 396 -3.37 -13.01 1.79
CA LEU A 396 -3.20 -13.09 0.34
C LEU A 396 -1.72 -13.19 -0.04
N LEU A 397 -1.14 -14.39 0.11
CA LEU A 397 0.22 -14.72 -0.32
C LEU A 397 0.24 -15.42 -1.67
N ASP A 398 1.39 -15.54 -2.32
CA ASP A 398 1.58 -16.32 -3.56
C ASP A 398 0.59 -15.96 -4.68
N ASN A 399 0.61 -14.70 -5.11
CA ASN A 399 -0.23 -14.18 -6.18
C ASN A 399 0.50 -14.17 -7.54
N GLY A 400 1.70 -14.74 -7.61
CA GLY A 400 2.57 -14.75 -8.79
C GLY A 400 2.02 -15.53 -9.99
N LYS A 401 1.03 -16.41 -9.79
CA LYS A 401 0.39 -17.17 -10.87
C LYS A 401 -0.78 -16.44 -11.54
N GLY A 402 -1.03 -15.19 -11.15
CA GLY A 402 -2.00 -14.32 -11.81
C GLY A 402 -1.47 -13.68 -13.09
N LEU A 403 -2.37 -12.96 -13.75
CA LEU A 403 -2.19 -12.26 -15.01
C LEU A 403 -1.64 -13.18 -16.11
N GLY A 404 -2.11 -14.43 -16.20
CA GLY A 404 -1.56 -15.40 -17.17
C GLY A 404 -1.98 -15.09 -18.61
N ASN A 405 -3.28 -14.91 -18.83
CA ASN A 405 -3.90 -14.76 -20.13
C ASN A 405 -5.08 -13.78 -20.08
N PRO A 406 -4.99 -12.61 -20.75
CA PRO A 406 -6.04 -11.59 -20.69
C PRO A 406 -7.26 -11.92 -21.57
N LYS A 407 -7.17 -12.94 -22.44
CA LYS A 407 -8.23 -13.29 -23.41
C LYS A 407 -9.21 -14.34 -22.89
N ILE A 408 -8.89 -15.01 -21.79
CA ILE A 408 -9.68 -16.10 -21.23
C ILE A 408 -10.08 -15.72 -19.80
N ASP A 409 -11.33 -15.99 -19.43
CA ASP A 409 -11.81 -15.87 -18.06
C ASP A 409 -12.15 -17.27 -17.57
N VAL A 410 -11.51 -17.68 -16.47
CA VAL A 410 -11.62 -19.06 -15.98
C VAL A 410 -12.60 -19.08 -14.83
N MET A 411 -13.87 -19.39 -15.15
CA MET A 411 -15.00 -19.23 -14.24
C MET A 411 -14.95 -20.14 -13.01
N ASP A 412 -14.25 -21.28 -13.11
CA ASP A 412 -14.15 -22.24 -12.00
C ASP A 412 -13.37 -21.69 -10.79
N ILE A 413 -12.60 -20.60 -10.94
CA ILE A 413 -12.00 -19.88 -9.81
C ILE A 413 -13.08 -19.33 -8.89
N LEU A 414 -14.24 -18.92 -9.44
CA LEU A 414 -15.40 -18.44 -8.69
C LEU A 414 -16.27 -19.56 -8.10
N ALA A 415 -15.85 -20.83 -8.17
CA ALA A 415 -16.58 -21.95 -7.57
C ALA A 415 -17.03 -21.72 -6.13
N PRO A 416 -16.19 -21.16 -5.23
CA PRO A 416 -16.65 -20.82 -3.89
C PRO A 416 -17.84 -19.85 -3.88
N LEU A 417 -17.85 -18.83 -4.75
CA LEU A 417 -18.94 -17.86 -4.84
C LEU A 417 -20.23 -18.50 -5.38
N TYR A 418 -20.17 -19.11 -6.56
CA TYR A 418 -21.39 -19.60 -7.23
C TYR A 418 -21.96 -20.88 -6.61
N GLN A 419 -21.16 -21.70 -5.91
CA GLN A 419 -21.68 -22.88 -5.18
C GLN A 419 -22.25 -22.50 -3.82
N CYS A 420 -21.70 -21.46 -3.16
CA CYS A 420 -22.14 -21.09 -1.82
C CYS A 420 -23.25 -20.04 -1.80
N CYS A 421 -23.34 -19.24 -2.87
CA CYS A 421 -24.32 -18.16 -3.06
C CYS A 421 -24.40 -17.19 -1.88
N ILE A 422 -23.24 -16.83 -1.31
CA ILE A 422 -23.14 -15.83 -0.24
C ILE A 422 -21.96 -14.91 -0.55
N ILE A 423 -22.05 -13.66 -0.12
CA ILE A 423 -20.97 -12.68 -0.20
C ILE A 423 -21.06 -11.75 1.00
N SER A 424 -19.91 -11.24 1.48
CA SER A 424 -19.93 -10.22 2.53
C SER A 424 -20.55 -8.93 1.97
N PRO A 425 -21.47 -8.26 2.71
CA PRO A 425 -22.01 -6.97 2.30
C PRO A 425 -20.93 -5.92 2.03
N SER A 426 -19.83 -5.95 2.80
CA SER A 426 -18.70 -5.04 2.59
C SER A 426 -17.98 -5.29 1.26
N THR A 427 -17.81 -6.56 0.89
CA THR A 427 -17.16 -6.94 -0.37
C THR A 427 -18.05 -6.56 -1.54
N TRP A 428 -19.35 -6.86 -1.47
CA TRP A 428 -20.32 -6.47 -2.49
C TRP A 428 -20.31 -4.95 -2.74
N HIS A 429 -20.41 -4.15 -1.67
CA HIS A 429 -20.39 -2.70 -1.77
C HIS A 429 -19.07 -2.16 -2.37
N ASN A 430 -17.92 -2.70 -1.97
CA ASN A 430 -16.64 -2.29 -2.54
C ASN A 430 -16.54 -2.62 -4.04
N LEU A 431 -17.03 -3.79 -4.47
CA LEU A 431 -17.02 -4.18 -5.89
C LEU A 431 -17.92 -3.24 -6.72
N GLU A 432 -19.09 -2.90 -6.20
CA GLU A 432 -20.01 -1.94 -6.83
C GLU A 432 -19.37 -0.56 -6.99
N LEU A 433 -18.72 -0.04 -5.94
CA LEU A 433 -18.05 1.26 -5.94
C LEU A 433 -16.92 1.38 -6.97
N VAL A 434 -16.22 0.29 -7.26
CA VAL A 434 -15.07 0.29 -8.18
C VAL A 434 -15.42 -0.21 -9.58
N SER A 435 -16.70 -0.52 -9.83
CA SER A 435 -17.19 -0.93 -11.14
C SER A 435 -17.13 0.21 -12.17
N GLY A 436 -17.24 -0.13 -13.44
CA GLY A 436 -17.28 0.86 -14.54
C GLY A 436 -15.93 1.47 -14.91
N GLY A 437 -14.81 0.75 -14.72
CA GLY A 437 -13.46 1.22 -15.09
C GLY A 437 -12.65 1.81 -13.94
N VAL A 438 -13.32 2.17 -12.84
CA VAL A 438 -12.70 2.84 -11.68
C VAL A 438 -11.62 1.97 -11.04
N LEU A 439 -11.81 0.64 -10.99
CA LEU A 439 -10.87 -0.30 -10.39
C LEU A 439 -9.49 -0.18 -11.03
N THR A 440 -9.41 -0.37 -12.35
CA THR A 440 -8.14 -0.36 -13.07
C THR A 440 -7.53 1.02 -13.21
N ASP A 441 -8.34 2.07 -13.39
CA ASP A 441 -7.86 3.46 -13.41
C ASP A 441 -7.21 3.86 -12.08
N THR A 442 -7.81 3.45 -10.96
CA THR A 442 -7.24 3.67 -9.62
C THR A 442 -5.92 2.93 -9.46
N ILE A 443 -5.83 1.66 -9.91
CA ILE A 443 -4.57 0.89 -9.86
C ILE A 443 -3.49 1.57 -10.71
N LYS A 444 -3.82 2.04 -11.92
CA LYS A 444 -2.90 2.77 -12.79
C LYS A 444 -2.39 4.04 -12.09
N LEU A 445 -3.28 4.82 -11.48
CA LEU A 445 -2.92 6.04 -10.76
C LEU A 445 -2.01 5.76 -9.54
N LEU A 446 -2.34 4.75 -8.73
CA LEU A 446 -1.57 4.39 -7.53
C LEU A 446 -0.17 3.85 -7.88
N SER A 447 -0.08 3.07 -8.96
CA SER A 447 1.19 2.51 -9.43
C SER A 447 2.08 3.54 -10.12
N ALA A 448 1.50 4.50 -10.85
CA ALA A 448 2.23 5.54 -11.61
C ALA A 448 3.25 6.34 -10.79
N VAL A 449 3.02 6.48 -9.47
CA VAL A 449 3.92 7.20 -8.55
C VAL A 449 5.28 6.50 -8.39
N ARG A 450 5.35 5.18 -8.58
CA ARG A 450 6.55 4.36 -8.31
C ARG A 450 6.93 3.43 -9.47
N GLU A 451 6.02 3.20 -10.40
CA GLU A 451 6.07 2.15 -11.40
C GLU A 451 5.43 2.65 -12.69
N ARG A 452 6.03 2.36 -13.85
CA ARG A 452 5.50 2.90 -15.11
C ARG A 452 4.36 2.06 -15.68
N VAL A 453 4.36 0.74 -15.52
CA VAL A 453 3.30 -0.16 -16.02
C VAL A 453 3.31 -1.50 -15.26
N LEU A 454 2.20 -1.87 -14.61
CA LEU A 454 2.06 -3.15 -13.87
C LEU A 454 1.51 -4.33 -14.69
N ALA A 455 0.72 -4.02 -15.71
CA ALA A 455 0.09 -5.01 -16.57
C ALA A 455 -0.10 -4.41 -17.97
N SER A 456 -0.29 -5.25 -18.99
CA SER A 456 -0.64 -4.73 -20.32
C SER A 456 -2.08 -4.21 -20.33
N GLU A 457 -2.42 -3.34 -21.29
CA GLU A 457 -3.78 -2.83 -21.45
C GLU A 457 -4.83 -3.94 -21.62
N ASP A 458 -4.47 -5.04 -22.29
CA ASP A 458 -5.34 -6.21 -22.40
C ASP A 458 -5.64 -6.84 -21.03
N HIS A 459 -4.68 -6.87 -20.11
CA HIS A 459 -4.89 -7.38 -18.76
C HIS A 459 -5.77 -6.44 -17.93
N PHE A 460 -5.58 -5.12 -18.03
CA PHE A 460 -6.48 -4.16 -17.38
C PHE A 460 -7.92 -4.34 -17.90
N LYS A 461 -8.12 -4.41 -19.22
CA LYS A 461 -9.45 -4.71 -19.80
C LYS A 461 -10.02 -6.05 -19.34
N ALA A 462 -9.17 -7.06 -19.16
CA ALA A 462 -9.60 -8.36 -18.65
C ALA A 462 -10.07 -8.28 -17.20
N VAL A 463 -9.38 -7.53 -16.33
CA VAL A 463 -9.77 -7.32 -14.93
C VAL A 463 -11.14 -6.64 -14.85
N GLU A 464 -11.38 -5.58 -15.64
CA GLU A 464 -12.68 -4.92 -15.70
C GLU A 464 -13.78 -5.85 -16.23
N ARG A 465 -13.50 -6.59 -17.32
CA ARG A 465 -14.43 -7.57 -17.85
C ARG A 465 -14.78 -8.67 -16.85
N ARG A 466 -13.83 -9.10 -16.03
CA ARG A 466 -14.03 -10.10 -14.97
C ARG A 466 -14.82 -9.52 -13.80
N LEU A 467 -14.61 -8.26 -13.45
CA LEU A 467 -15.41 -7.60 -12.40
C LEU A 467 -16.91 -7.57 -12.74
N LEU A 468 -17.26 -7.50 -14.02
CA LEU A 468 -18.65 -7.51 -14.49
C LEU A 468 -19.31 -8.90 -14.53
N LYS A 469 -18.53 -9.97 -14.33
CA LYS A 469 -19.00 -11.36 -14.32
C LYS A 469 -19.22 -11.83 -12.89
#